data_AF-A0A2H9Q8V9-F1
#
_entry.id   AF-A0A2H9Q8V9-F1
#
_cell.length_a   1.000
_cell.length_b   1.000
_cell.length_c   1.000
_cell.angle_alpha   90.00
_cell.angle_beta   90.00
_cell.angle_gamma   90.00
#
_symmetry.space_group_name_H-M   'P 1'
#
loop_
_entity.id
_entity.type
_entity.pdbx_description
1 polymer ?
#
loop_
_entity_poly.entity_id
_entity_poly.type
_entity_poly.pdbx_seq_one_letter_code
_entity_poly.pdbx_strand_id
1 'polypeptide(L)'
;MKRIFLVLVLVASLAFAATCVDEDDGVNYLVKALCRDPYKERTDYCLSETKVAEFYCSNNYTGYCWATSYNCMSVEGSAGECLDGACVMIEESVEAAQSTP
;
A
#
# COMPACT_ATOMS: atom_id res chain seq x y z
N MET A 1 -19.25 -27.95 36.46
CA MET A 1 -17.78 -27.84 36.34
C MET A 1 -17.25 -28.18 34.95
N LYS A 2 -17.67 -29.29 34.30
CA LYS A 2 -17.24 -29.66 32.93
C LYS A 2 -17.59 -28.64 31.82
N ARG A 3 -18.71 -27.93 31.95
CA ARG A 3 -19.17 -26.93 30.96
C ARG A 3 -18.38 -25.60 31.01
N ILE A 4 -17.93 -25.19 32.19
CA ILE A 4 -17.14 -23.95 32.38
C ILE A 4 -15.72 -24.14 31.79
N PHE A 5 -15.15 -25.33 31.95
CA PHE A 5 -13.86 -25.68 31.35
C PHE A 5 -13.90 -25.67 29.82
N LEU A 6 -14.99 -26.15 29.21
CA LEU A 6 -15.21 -26.08 27.75
C LEU A 6 -15.33 -24.64 27.25
N VAL A 7 -16.02 -23.76 27.98
CA VAL A 7 -16.13 -22.33 27.61
C VAL A 7 -14.76 -21.64 27.69
N LEU A 8 -13.95 -21.92 28.72
CA LEU A 8 -12.61 -21.35 28.85
C LEU A 8 -11.64 -21.83 27.76
N VAL A 9 -11.74 -23.09 27.32
CA VAL A 9 -10.95 -23.62 26.19
C VAL A 9 -11.37 -22.99 24.84
N LEU A 10 -12.66 -22.70 24.65
CA LEU A 10 -13.16 -22.02 23.44
C LEU A 10 -12.77 -20.54 23.38
N VAL A 11 -12.69 -19.85 24.53
CA VAL A 11 -12.25 -18.44 24.57
C VAL A 11 -10.72 -18.33 24.42
N ALA A 12 -9.96 -19.31 24.90
CA ALA A 12 -8.50 -19.36 24.75
C ALA A 12 -8.01 -19.70 23.33
N SER A 13 -8.90 -20.14 22.44
CA SER A 13 -8.57 -20.49 21.04
C SER A 13 -8.79 -19.34 20.04
N LEU A 14 -9.15 -18.13 20.53
CA LEU A 14 -8.98 -16.89 19.77
C LEU A 14 -7.48 -16.55 19.74
N ALA A 15 -6.71 -17.36 19.03
CA ALA A 15 -5.37 -17.00 18.63
C ALA A 15 -5.47 -15.67 17.86
N PHE A 16 -4.82 -14.64 18.38
CA PHE A 16 -4.61 -13.39 17.67
C PHE A 16 -3.86 -13.73 16.38
N ALA A 17 -4.59 -13.90 15.28
CA ALA A 17 -3.97 -13.95 13.97
C ALA A 17 -3.26 -12.60 13.79
N ALA A 18 -1.94 -12.65 13.69
CA ALA A 18 -1.12 -11.52 13.26
C ALA A 18 -1.58 -11.14 11.84
N THR A 19 -2.59 -10.28 11.75
CA THR A 19 -3.14 -9.81 10.49
C THR A 19 -2.28 -8.66 10.00
N CYS A 20 -1.95 -8.72 8.72
CA CYS A 20 -1.45 -7.59 7.98
C CYS A 20 -2.63 -6.97 7.25
N VAL A 21 -2.76 -5.65 7.32
CA VAL A 21 -3.81 -4.89 6.64
C VAL A 21 -3.14 -4.00 5.61
N ASP A 22 -3.65 -4.06 4.39
CA ASP A 22 -3.22 -3.29 3.23
C ASP A 22 -4.42 -2.53 2.68
N GLU A 23 -4.35 -1.20 2.58
CA GLU A 23 -5.52 -0.38 2.24
C GLU A 23 -5.91 -0.44 0.74
N ASP A 24 -5.03 -0.93 -0.12
CA ASP A 24 -5.23 -1.06 -1.57
C ASP A 24 -5.12 -2.51 -2.10
N ASP A 25 -5.11 -3.49 -1.18
CA ASP A 25 -5.13 -4.94 -1.43
C ASP A 25 -3.96 -5.47 -2.28
N GLY A 26 -2.74 -5.17 -1.84
CA GLY A 26 -1.53 -5.79 -2.35
C GLY A 26 -0.62 -4.77 -3.02
N VAL A 27 -0.07 -5.14 -4.17
CA VAL A 27 0.88 -4.27 -4.87
C VAL A 27 0.12 -3.34 -5.82
N ASN A 28 -0.10 -2.09 -5.40
CA ASN A 28 -0.78 -1.07 -6.18
C ASN A 28 -0.13 0.33 -6.02
N TYR A 29 1.06 0.46 -6.61
CA TYR A 29 1.86 1.68 -6.66
C TYR A 29 1.21 2.91 -7.33
N LEU A 30 -0.04 2.82 -7.78
CA LEU A 30 -0.83 3.92 -8.34
C LEU A 30 -1.71 4.61 -7.28
N VAL A 31 -1.84 4.03 -6.09
CA VAL A 31 -2.64 4.55 -4.98
C VAL A 31 -1.72 4.68 -3.77
N LYS A 32 -1.78 5.82 -3.07
CA LYS A 32 -1.09 5.94 -1.78
C LYS A 32 -1.89 5.18 -0.74
N ALA A 33 -1.29 4.17 -0.13
CA ALA A 33 -1.94 3.31 0.85
C ALA A 33 -1.14 3.18 2.14
N LEU A 34 -1.85 2.74 3.19
CA LEU A 34 -1.27 2.35 4.46
C LEU A 34 -1.17 0.82 4.52
N CYS A 35 0.04 0.34 4.80
CA CYS A 35 0.24 -1.02 5.26
C CYS A 35 0.49 -1.04 6.77
N ARG A 36 -0.28 -1.87 7.49
CA ARG A 36 -0.15 -2.08 8.94
C ARG A 36 -0.01 -3.55 9.27
N ASP A 37 1.03 -3.90 10.02
CA ASP A 37 1.21 -5.22 10.64
C ASP A 37 1.37 -5.06 12.18
N PRO A 38 1.46 -6.16 12.96
CA PRO A 38 1.57 -6.06 14.43
C PRO A 38 2.81 -5.33 14.96
N TYR A 39 3.83 -5.11 14.13
CA TYR A 39 5.11 -4.52 14.52
C TYR A 39 5.28 -3.10 14.00
N LYS A 40 4.63 -2.74 12.89
CA LYS A 40 4.82 -1.45 12.24
C LYS A 40 3.63 -1.01 11.41
N GLU A 41 3.61 0.30 11.19
CA GLU A 41 2.76 0.98 10.25
C GLU A 41 3.66 1.72 9.25
N ARG A 42 3.33 1.63 7.97
CA ARG A 42 4.08 2.21 6.86
C ARG A 42 3.09 2.72 5.81
N THR A 43 3.38 3.88 5.25
CA THR A 43 2.60 4.49 4.18
C THR A 43 3.51 4.63 2.98
N ASP A 44 2.97 4.48 1.78
CA ASP A 44 3.72 4.68 0.55
C ASP A 44 4.27 6.10 0.47
N TYR A 45 5.47 6.20 -0.10
CA TYR A 45 6.15 7.47 -0.23
C TYR A 45 7.08 7.49 -1.44
N CYS A 46 7.30 8.69 -1.96
CA CYS A 46 8.24 8.89 -3.06
C CYS A 46 9.68 8.81 -2.55
N LEU A 47 10.43 7.85 -3.09
CA LEU A 47 11.88 7.75 -2.92
C LEU A 47 12.61 8.82 -3.75
N SER A 48 12.02 9.19 -4.89
CA SER A 48 12.42 10.28 -5.78
C SER A 48 11.23 10.69 -6.65
N GLU A 49 11.38 11.73 -7.47
CA GLU A 49 10.36 12.17 -8.44
C GLU A 49 9.90 11.08 -9.42
N THR A 50 10.67 9.99 -9.56
CA THR A 50 10.40 8.91 -10.53
C THR A 50 10.33 7.53 -9.87
N LYS A 51 10.36 7.45 -8.54
CA LYS A 51 10.30 6.18 -7.82
C LYS A 51 9.44 6.28 -6.56
N VAL A 52 8.58 5.28 -6.38
CA VAL A 52 7.79 5.08 -5.17
C VAL A 52 8.30 3.88 -4.37
N ALA A 53 8.32 4.01 -3.05
CA ALA A 53 8.40 2.90 -2.13
C ALA A 53 6.97 2.46 -1.80
N GLU A 54 6.64 1.28 -2.28
CA GLU A 54 5.36 0.61 -2.09
C GLU A 54 5.45 -0.32 -0.88
N PHE A 55 4.54 -0.15 0.08
CA PHE A 55 4.36 -1.05 1.20
C PHE A 55 3.06 -1.83 1.07
N TYR A 56 3.20 -3.15 1.09
CA TYR A 56 2.08 -4.05 0.91
C TYR A 56 2.19 -5.26 1.83
N CYS A 57 1.08 -5.95 2.03
CA CYS A 57 1.07 -7.19 2.80
C CYS A 57 1.67 -8.34 1.99
N SER A 58 2.75 -8.94 2.48
CA SER A 58 3.31 -10.18 1.86
C SER A 58 2.32 -11.34 1.86
N ASN A 59 1.39 -11.33 2.81
CA ASN A 59 0.21 -12.19 2.90
C ASN A 59 -0.83 -11.48 3.80
N ASN A 60 -2.09 -11.37 3.36
CA ASN A 60 -3.11 -10.58 4.09
C ASN A 60 -3.53 -11.20 5.45
N TYR A 61 -3.27 -12.49 5.68
CA TYR A 61 -3.76 -13.20 6.87
C TYR A 61 -2.67 -13.53 7.89
N THR A 62 -1.44 -13.74 7.44
CA THR A 62 -0.29 -14.09 8.31
C THR A 62 1.00 -13.37 7.92
N GLY A 63 0.90 -12.34 7.07
CA GLY A 63 2.06 -11.63 6.54
C GLY A 63 2.51 -10.47 7.40
N TYR A 64 3.38 -9.68 6.81
CA TYR A 64 3.96 -8.47 7.37
C TYR A 64 4.14 -7.47 6.24
N CYS A 65 4.21 -6.19 6.58
CA CYS A 65 4.40 -5.15 5.59
C CYS A 65 5.78 -5.30 4.95
N TRP A 66 5.79 -5.62 3.67
CA TRP A 66 6.99 -5.67 2.84
C TRP A 66 7.13 -4.36 2.08
N ALA A 67 8.35 -4.04 1.64
CA ALA A 67 8.60 -2.86 0.83
C ALA A 67 9.19 -3.27 -0.51
N THR A 68 8.71 -2.70 -1.59
CA THR A 68 9.34 -2.79 -2.91
C THR A 68 9.42 -1.40 -3.54
N SER A 69 10.25 -1.25 -4.57
CA SER A 69 10.41 0.02 -5.27
C SER A 69 9.90 -0.11 -6.70
N TYR A 70 9.00 0.78 -7.09
CA TYR A 70 8.50 0.89 -8.47
C TYR A 70 9.00 2.16 -9.15
N ASN A 71 9.10 2.08 -10.47
CA ASN A 71 9.51 3.17 -11.33
C ASN A 71 8.27 3.84 -11.94
N CYS A 72 8.10 5.13 -11.71
CA CYS A 72 6.97 5.91 -12.19
C CYS A 72 7.19 6.54 -13.57
N MET A 73 8.37 6.39 -14.20
CA MET A 73 8.67 7.04 -15.49
C MET A 73 7.69 6.65 -16.62
N SER A 74 7.00 5.51 -16.48
CA SER A 74 5.90 5.15 -17.37
C SER A 74 4.72 4.60 -16.56
N VAL A 75 3.60 5.31 -16.60
CA VAL A 75 2.32 4.90 -16.01
C VAL A 75 1.34 4.70 -17.16
N GLU A 76 0.83 3.48 -17.31
CA GLU A 76 -0.10 3.11 -18.39
C GLU A 76 0.35 3.49 -19.83
N GLY A 77 1.68 3.56 -20.05
CA GLY A 77 2.25 3.92 -21.36
C GLY A 77 2.47 5.42 -21.57
N SER A 78 2.09 6.26 -20.62
CA SER A 78 2.34 7.70 -20.60
C SER A 78 3.51 8.05 -19.68
N ALA A 79 4.08 9.25 -19.86
CA ALA A 79 5.05 9.79 -18.90
C ALA A 79 4.39 9.91 -17.51
N GLY A 80 5.14 9.54 -16.47
CA GLY A 80 4.65 9.59 -15.10
C GLY A 80 5.71 10.07 -14.13
N GLU A 81 5.26 10.43 -12.93
CA GLU A 81 6.08 10.84 -11.80
C GLU A 81 5.53 10.25 -10.51
N CYS A 82 6.33 10.27 -9.45
CA CYS A 82 5.84 9.97 -8.12
C CYS A 82 5.34 11.26 -7.46
N LEU A 83 4.06 11.29 -7.12
CA LEU A 83 3.42 12.38 -6.42
C LEU A 83 2.66 11.85 -5.20
N ASP A 84 2.90 12.46 -4.04
CA ASP A 84 2.28 12.07 -2.75
C ASP A 84 2.33 10.57 -2.41
N GLY A 85 3.40 9.88 -2.81
CA GLY A 85 3.58 8.45 -2.52
C GLY A 85 2.84 7.51 -3.46
N ALA A 86 2.40 7.99 -4.62
CA ALA A 86 1.85 7.16 -5.70
C ALA A 86 2.47 7.55 -7.05
N CYS A 87 2.55 6.61 -7.99
CA CYS A 87 2.85 6.94 -9.37
C CYS A 87 1.61 7.51 -10.05
N VAL A 88 1.74 8.71 -10.61
CA VAL A 88 0.69 9.41 -11.35
C VAL A 88 1.16 9.71 -12.77
N MET A 89 0.22 9.83 -13.70
CA MET A 89 0.52 10.38 -15.02
C MET A 89 0.88 11.86 -14.87
N ILE A 90 1.93 12.30 -15.55
CA ILE A 90 2.18 13.72 -15.72
C ILE A 90 1.12 14.19 -16.69
N GLU A 91 0.10 14.88 -16.21
CA GLU A 91 -0.74 15.65 -17.12
C GLU A 91 0.14 16.76 -17.69
N GLU A 92 0.64 16.55 -18.91
CA GLU A 92 1.26 17.62 -19.68
C GLU A 92 0.28 18.78 -19.65
N SER A 93 0.68 19.89 -19.02
CA SER A 93 -0.06 21.14 -19.06
C SER A 93 -0.37 21.46 -20.51
N VAL A 94 -1.61 21.18 -20.94
CA VAL A 94 -2.20 21.68 -22.19
C VAL A 94 -2.48 23.18 -22.00
N GLU A 95 -1.46 23.93 -21.61
CA GLU A 95 -1.48 25.38 -21.45
C GLU A 95 -0.27 25.99 -22.18
N ALA A 96 -0.01 25.47 -23.38
CA ALA A 96 0.90 26.08 -24.34
C ALA A 96 0.42 25.86 -25.79
N ALA A 97 -0.84 26.21 -26.13
CA ALA A 97 -1.26 26.21 -27.54
C ALA A 97 -2.43 27.16 -27.92
N GLN A 98 -2.86 28.09 -27.07
CA GLN A 98 -3.84 29.12 -27.46
C GLN A 98 -3.51 30.51 -26.88
N SER A 99 -2.41 31.11 -27.33
CA SER A 99 -2.38 32.55 -27.63
C SER A 99 -1.04 32.93 -28.24
N THR A 100 -1.03 33.07 -29.56
CA THR A 100 -0.32 34.12 -30.29
C THR A 100 -0.72 34.04 -31.76
N PRO A 101 -0.80 35.17 -32.49
CA PRO A 101 -0.72 36.57 -32.08
C PRO A 101 -2.09 37.26 -31.94
#